data_AF-W6TG87-F1
#
_entry.id   AF-W6TG87-F1
#
_cell.length_a   1.000
_cell.length_b   1.000
_cell.length_c   1.000
_cell.angle_alpha   90.00
_cell.angle_beta   90.00
_cell.angle_gamma   90.00
#
_symmetry.space_group_name_H-M   'P 1'
#
loop_
_entity.id
_entity.type
_entity.pdbx_description
1 polymer ?
#
loop_
_entity_poly.entity_id
_entity_poly.type
_entity_poly.pdbx_seq_one_letter_code
_entity_poly.pdbx_strand_id
1 'polypeptide(L)' 'MNKVKRAYEDYAMYFEEDRLSDAEIAKELCVSRANVCKMRQKWEISQDNPKEFDSDNKITICKTTL' A
#
# COMPACT_ATOMS: atom_id res chain seq x y z
N MET A 1 6.83 11.39 16.74
CA MET A 1 5.79 10.56 16.10
C MET A 1 6.33 9.14 15.97
N ASN A 2 5.82 8.19 16.75
CA ASN A 2 6.16 6.77 16.58
C ASN A 2 5.56 6.31 15.25
N LYS A 3 6.41 5.93 14.30
CA LYS A 3 5.96 5.35 13.03
C LYS A 3 5.55 3.92 13.33
N VAL A 4 4.25 3.66 13.48
CA VAL A 4 3.72 2.30 13.54
C VAL A 4 4.04 1.65 12.20
N LYS A 5 4.94 0.66 12.19
CA LYS A 5 5.21 -0.14 11.01
C LYS A 5 4.13 -1.20 10.92
N ARG A 6 3.33 -1.13 9.85
CA ARG A 6 2.33 -2.16 9.50
C ARG A 6 2.90 -3.07 8.44
N ALA A 7 2.57 -4.36 8.55
CA ALA A 7 3.00 -5.35 7.58
C ALA A 7 2.15 -5.24 6.31
N TYR A 8 2.58 -5.85 5.21
CA TYR A 8 1.83 -5.82 3.96
C TYR A 8 0.49 -6.55 4.10
N GLU A 9 0.48 -7.65 4.88
CA GLU A 9 -0.71 -8.44 5.16
C GLU A 9 -1.81 -7.62 5.85
N ASP A 10 -1.43 -6.65 6.69
CA ASP A 10 -2.38 -5.74 7.36
C ASP A 10 -3.15 -4.88 6.35
N TYR A 11 -2.55 -4.56 5.18
CA TYR A 11 -3.22 -3.83 4.10
C TYR A 11 -4.03 -4.74 3.19
N ALA A 12 -3.43 -5.88 2.83
CA ALA A 12 -4.01 -6.90 1.95
C ALA A 12 -5.43 -7.31 2.36
N MET A 13 -5.64 -7.55 3.66
CA MET A 13 -6.94 -7.94 4.21
C MET A 13 -8.05 -6.94 3.86
N TYR A 14 -7.76 -5.64 3.91
CA TYR A 14 -8.76 -4.61 3.56
C TYR A 14 -8.98 -4.47 2.06
N PHE A 15 -7.95 -4.73 1.25
CA PHE A 15 -8.06 -4.65 -0.21
C PHE A 15 -8.83 -5.84 -0.77
N GLU A 16 -8.67 -7.03 -0.20
CA GLU A 16 -9.40 -8.23 -0.59
C GLU A 16 -10.90 -8.09 -0.29
N GLU A 17 -11.26 -7.49 0.84
CA GLU A 17 -12.66 -7.25 1.19
C GLU A 17 -13.31 -6.14 0.35
N ASP A 18 -12.53 -5.15 -0.12
CA ASP A 18 -12.96 -3.94 -0.85
C ASP A 18 -14.12 -3.16 -0.20
N ARG A 19 -14.27 -3.28 1.12
CA ARG A 19 -15.35 -2.65 1.90
C ARG A 19 -15.01 -1.26 2.40
N LEU A 20 -13.72 -0.96 2.50
CA LEU A 20 -13.22 0.30 3.07
C LEU A 20 -12.47 1.11 2.02
N SER A 21 -12.72 2.42 2.03
CA SER A 21 -11.94 3.36 1.25
C SER A 21 -10.52 3.50 1.81
N ASP A 22 -9.57 3.94 0.98
CA ASP A 22 -8.18 4.18 1.41
C ASP A 22 -8.07 5.15 2.59
N ALA A 23 -9.04 6.05 2.75
CA ALA A 23 -9.09 6.99 3.87
C ALA A 23 -9.50 6.32 5.19
N GLU A 24 -10.38 5.33 5.14
CA GLU A 24 -10.80 4.54 6.30
C GLU A 24 -9.70 3.57 6.72
N ILE A 25 -9.10 2.87 5.76
CA ILE A 25 -7.95 1.99 5.99
C ILE A 25 -6.79 2.76 6.61
N ALA A 26 -6.53 4.00 6.14
CA ALA A 26 -5.48 4.84 6.70
C ALA A 26 -5.72 5.18 8.18
N LYS A 27 -6.97 5.46 8.56
CA LYS A 27 -7.35 5.71 9.96
C LYS A 27 -7.20 4.45 10.81
N GLU A 28 -7.71 3.33 10.32
CA GLU A 28 -7.69 2.04 11.02
C GLU A 28 -6.25 1.55 11.27
N LEU A 29 -5.41 1.61 10.24
CA LEU A 29 -4.00 1.22 10.33
C LEU A 29 -3.10 2.28 10.97
N CYS A 30 -3.65 3.47 11.26
CA CYS A 30 -2.91 4.63 11.77
C CYS A 30 -1.72 5.03 10.87
N VAL A 31 -1.94 5.08 9.55
CA VAL A 31 -0.94 5.45 8.54
C VAL A 31 -1.45 6.57 7.64
N SER A 32 -0.59 7.09 6.76
CA SER A 32 -1.03 8.07 5.77
C SER A 32 -1.82 7.40 4.64
N ARG A 33 -2.83 8.10 4.11
CA ARG A 33 -3.58 7.67 2.92
C ARG A 33 -2.66 7.38 1.74
N ALA A 34 -1.61 8.18 1.55
CA ALA A 34 -0.61 7.95 0.51
C ALA A 34 0.13 6.60 0.66
N ASN A 35 0.31 6.12 1.90
CA ASN A 35 0.89 4.79 2.12
C ASN A 35 -0.09 3.69 1.72
N VAL A 36 -1.37 3.85 2.04
CA VAL A 36 -2.43 2.91 1.64
C VAL A 36 -2.52 2.81 0.12
N CYS A 37 -2.55 3.94 -0.61
CA CYS A 37 -2.60 3.92 -2.08
C CYS A 37 -1.41 3.17 -2.69
N LYS A 38 -0.19 3.35 -2.15
CA LYS A 38 1.00 2.61 -2.60
C LYS A 38 0.88 1.10 -2.37
N MET A 39 0.35 0.71 -1.20
CA MET A 39 0.13 -0.71 -0.91
C MET A 39 -0.98 -1.30 -1.78
N ARG A 40 -2.03 -0.52 -2.10
CA ARG A 40 -3.11 -0.95 -3.00
C ARG A 40 -2.60 -1.20 -4.42
N GLN A 41 -1.82 -0.26 -4.95
CA GLN A 41 -1.19 -0.45 -6.26
C GLN A 41 -0.28 -1.69 -6.28
N LYS A 42 0.49 -1.90 -5.20
CA LYS A 42 1.33 -3.09 -5.02
C LYS A 42 0.50 -4.39 -4.98
N TRP A 43 -0.65 -4.34 -4.30
CA TRP A 43 -1.61 -5.44 -4.23
C TRP A 43 -2.21 -5.77 -5.59
N GLU A 44 -2.74 -4.79 -6.32
CA GLU A 44 -3.32 -4.96 -7.66
C GLU A 44 -2.31 -5.55 -8.66
N ILE A 45 -1.06 -5.04 -8.68
CA ILE A 45 0.01 -5.58 -9.54
C ILE A 45 0.32 -7.05 -9.17
N SER A 46 0.31 -7.39 -7.88
CA SER A 46 0.55 -8.78 -7.44
C SER A 46 -0.54 -9.74 -7.91
N GLN A 47 -1.78 -9.26 -8.00
CA GLN A 47 -2.91 -10.06 -8.48
C GLN A 47 -2.87 -10.24 -10.01
N ASP A 48 -2.48 -9.20 -10.76
CA ASP A 48 -2.44 -9.22 -12.22
C ASP A 48 -1.21 -9.94 -12.79
N ASN A 49 -0.04 -9.81 -12.13
CA ASN A 49 1.20 -10.44 -12.58
C ASN A 49 2.09 -10.91 -11.41
N PRO A 50 1.88 -12.14 -10.90
CA PRO A 50 2.64 -12.68 -9.77
C PRO A 50 4.14 -12.89 -10.04
N LYS A 51 4.60 -12.80 -11.30
CA LYS A 51 6.01 -12.98 -11.67
C LYS A 51 6.89 -11.73 -11.52
N GLU A 52 6.31 -10.52 -11.46
CA GLU A 52 7.08 -9.26 -11.41
C GLU A 52 7.35 -8.74 -10.00
N PHE A 53 6.76 -9.37 -8.97
CA PHE A 53 6.89 -8.89 -7.60
C PHE A 53 8.26 -9.15 -6.96
N ASP A 54 9.01 -10.12 -7.48
CA ASP A 54 10.31 -10.56 -6.94
C ASP A 54 11.50 -9.76 -7.49
N SER A 55 11.33 -9.02 -8.58
CA SER A 55 12.42 -8.27 -9.21
C SER A 55 12.36 -6.79 -8.87
N ASP A 56 13.25 -6.35 -7.97
CA ASP A 56 13.73 -4.96 -7.91
C ASP A 56 12.71 -3.86 -7.63
N ASN A 57 11.90 -3.99 -6.56
CA ASN A 57 11.09 -2.86 -6.08
C ASN A 57 11.92 -1.81 -5.31
N LYS A 58 13.00 -1.33 -5.95
CA LYS A 58 13.73 -0.11 -5.59
C LYS A 58 12.90 1.08 -6.11
N ILE A 59 11.79 1.36 -5.43
CA ILE A 59 10.95 2.53 -5.74
C ILE A 59 11.79 3.79 -5.52
N THR A 60 12.29 4.37 -6.62
CA THR A 60 12.88 5.71 -6.62
C THR A 60 11.71 6.69 -6.59
N ILE A 61 11.38 7.21 -5.40
CA ILE A 61 10.40 8.27 -5.26
C ILE A 61 11.05 9.56 -5.77
N CYS A 62 10.79 9.91 -7.03
CA CYS A 62 11.04 11.26 -7.52
C CYS A 62 10.08 12.22 -6.79
N LYS A 63 10.62 13.16 -6.03
CA LYS A 63 9.87 14.30 -5.51
C LYS A 63 9.40 15.14 -6.70
N THR A 64 8.10 15.10 -7.01
CA THR A 64 7.49 16.12 -7.86
C THR A 64 7.31 17.37 -7.00
N THR A 65 8.17 18.35 -7.26
CA THR A 65 7.93 19.74 -6.87
C THR A 65 7.21 20.37 -8.06
N LEU A 66 5.97 20.82 -7.86
CA LEU A 66 5.27 21.83 -8.66
C LEU A 66 4.19 22.46 -7.78
#